data_AF-A0A1B6GPR9-F1
#
_entry.id   AF-A0A1B6GPR9-F1
#
_cell.length_a   1.000
_cell.length_b   1.000
_cell.length_c   1.000
_cell.angle_alpha   90.00
_cell.angle_beta   90.00
_cell.angle_gamma   90.00
#
_symmetry.space_group_name_H-M   'P 1'
#
loop_
_entity.id
_entity.type
_entity.pdbx_description
1 polymer ?
#
loop_
_entity_poly.entity_id
_entity_poly.type
_entity_poly.pdbx_seq_one_letter_code
_entity_poly.pdbx_strand_id
1 'polypeptide(L)'
;PDDNTPLRSHCEFYPNNCFFVSEDTKLDVVLKQFKEGNKGHMAFVESAKIPGSENDQNIKAVGLVTLEDVIEEIIQAEIMDETDVYTDNRSKRRRNAHKLRQDFTLFVQ
;
A
#
# COMPACT_ATOMS: atom_id res chain seq x y z
N PRO A 1 -19.26 -9.87 -14.02
CA PRO A 1 -18.09 -9.87 -14.95
C PRO A 1 -18.47 -9.68 -16.43
N ASP A 2 -19.74 -9.82 -16.79
CA ASP A 2 -20.20 -9.79 -18.20
C ASP A 2 -20.14 -8.41 -18.87
N ASP A 3 -20.11 -7.33 -18.08
CA ASP A 3 -20.23 -5.96 -18.59
C ASP A 3 -18.91 -5.35 -19.09
N ASN A 4 -17.77 -6.06 -18.92
CA ASN A 4 -16.43 -5.62 -19.35
C ASN A 4 -16.11 -4.14 -19.05
N THR A 5 -16.65 -3.60 -17.95
CA THR A 5 -16.49 -2.18 -17.62
C THR A 5 -15.00 -1.87 -17.41
N PRO A 6 -14.42 -0.90 -18.14
CA PRO A 6 -13.02 -0.56 -17.98
C PRO A 6 -12.73 -0.07 -16.56
N LEU A 7 -11.63 -0.54 -15.94
CA LEU A 7 -11.19 -0.06 -14.61
C LEU A 7 -11.03 1.47 -14.57
N ARG A 8 -10.65 2.08 -15.70
CA ARG A 8 -10.57 3.53 -15.87
C ARG A 8 -11.89 4.22 -15.47
N SER A 9 -13.03 3.69 -15.91
CA SER A 9 -14.34 4.28 -15.63
C SER A 9 -14.64 4.28 -14.12
N HIS A 10 -14.18 3.26 -13.40
CA HIS A 10 -14.30 3.21 -11.94
C HIS A 10 -13.38 4.21 -11.25
N CYS A 11 -12.12 4.33 -11.69
CA CYS A 11 -11.17 5.31 -11.14
C CYS A 11 -11.58 6.77 -11.43
N GLU A 12 -12.20 7.03 -12.58
CA GLU A 12 -12.75 8.34 -12.93
C GLU A 12 -14.02 8.66 -12.14
N PHE A 13 -14.85 7.64 -11.85
CA PHE A 13 -16.06 7.80 -11.05
C PHE A 13 -15.77 8.01 -9.56
N TYR A 14 -14.78 7.30 -9.01
CA TYR A 14 -14.32 7.44 -7.63
C TYR A 14 -12.92 8.09 -7.60
N PRO A 15 -12.84 9.44 -7.56
CA PRO A 15 -11.57 10.14 -7.50
C PRO A 15 -10.96 9.98 -6.10
N ASN A 16 -10.28 8.86 -5.88
CA ASN A 16 -9.49 8.61 -4.68
C ASN A 16 -8.14 9.30 -4.85
N ASN A 17 -7.91 10.37 -4.10
CA ASN A 17 -6.61 11.04 -4.10
C ASN A 17 -5.55 10.10 -3.53
N CYS A 18 -4.48 9.89 -4.29
CA CYS A 18 -3.31 9.16 -3.80
C CYS A 18 -2.69 9.92 -2.62
N PHE A 19 -2.37 9.19 -1.57
CA PHE A 19 -1.67 9.71 -0.40
C PHE A 19 -0.16 9.53 -0.59
N PHE A 20 0.58 10.62 -0.52
CA PHE A 20 2.05 10.63 -0.61
C PHE A 20 2.67 11.09 0.71
N VAL A 21 3.78 10.47 1.08
CA VAL A 21 4.60 10.80 2.25
C VAL A 21 6.07 10.90 1.85
N SER A 22 6.81 11.83 2.44
CA SER A 22 8.25 11.94 2.22
C SER A 22 8.98 10.78 2.89
N GLU A 23 10.05 10.26 2.28
CA GLU A 23 10.91 9.22 2.86
C GLU A 23 11.51 9.60 4.23
N ASP A 24 11.64 10.90 4.54
CA ASP A 24 12.15 11.39 5.82
C ASP A 24 11.07 11.44 6.93
N THR A 25 9.81 11.18 6.58
CA THR A 25 8.67 11.25 7.50
C THR A 25 8.77 10.14 8.55
N LYS A 26 8.59 10.49 9.83
CA LYS A 26 8.62 9.53 10.93
C LYS A 26 7.33 8.71 11.02
N LEU A 27 7.44 7.47 11.48
CA LEU A 27 6.32 6.52 11.54
C LEU A 27 5.18 6.97 12.46
N ASP A 28 5.46 7.74 13.51
CA ASP A 28 4.43 8.31 14.40
C ASP A 28 3.54 9.33 13.66
N VAL A 29 4.15 10.15 12.79
CA VAL A 29 3.44 11.08 11.91
C VAL A 29 2.61 10.31 10.89
N VAL A 30 3.18 9.28 10.26
CA VAL A 30 2.45 8.42 9.29
C VAL A 30 1.26 7.73 9.97
N LEU A 31 1.44 7.18 11.18
CA LEU A 31 0.36 6.58 11.95
C LEU A 31 -0.75 7.58 12.25
N LYS A 32 -0.40 8.80 12.66
CA LYS A 32 -1.37 9.86 12.92
C LYS A 32 -2.17 10.19 11.66
N GLN A 33 -1.51 10.27 10.51
CA GLN A 33 -2.16 10.54 9.23
C GLN A 33 -3.12 9.42 8.82
N PHE A 34 -2.73 8.14 8.99
CA PHE A 34 -3.65 7.03 8.74
C PHE A 34 -4.87 7.06 9.67
N LYS A 35 -4.68 7.45 10.94
CA LYS A 35 -5.79 7.58 11.90
C LYS A 35 -6.80 8.68 11.57
N GLU A 36 -6.43 9.67 10.75
CA GLU A 36 -7.37 10.71 10.30
C GLU A 36 -8.45 10.14 9.36
N GLY A 37 -8.20 8.98 8.72
CA GLY A 37 -9.18 8.22 7.93
C GLY A 37 -9.57 8.83 6.58
N ASN A 38 -9.16 10.08 6.29
CA ASN A 38 -9.49 10.81 5.07
C ASN A 38 -8.61 10.49 3.86
N LYS A 39 -7.51 9.76 4.05
CA LYS A 39 -6.51 9.39 3.01
C LYS A 39 -6.34 7.88 2.82
N GLY A 40 -7.15 7.08 3.51
CA GLY A 40 -7.00 5.62 3.55
C GLY A 40 -5.80 5.16 4.38
N HIS A 41 -5.43 3.89 4.22
CA HIS A 41 -4.39 3.21 5.02
C HIS A 41 -3.17 2.80 4.17
N MET A 42 -2.99 3.43 3.01
CA MET A 42 -1.93 3.15 2.06
C MET A 42 -1.35 4.48 1.58
N ALA A 43 -0.02 4.58 1.56
CA ALA A 43 0.68 5.79 1.13
C ALA A 43 1.88 5.44 0.24
N PHE A 44 2.08 6.24 -0.81
CA PHE A 44 3.29 6.20 -1.62
C PHE A 44 4.40 6.98 -0.95
N VAL A 45 5.59 6.40 -0.87
CA VAL A 45 6.78 7.05 -0.31
C VAL A 45 7.51 7.76 -1.44
N GLU A 46 7.80 9.05 -1.26
CA GLU A 46 8.52 9.87 -2.23
C GLU A 46 9.88 10.31 -1.70
N SER A 47 10.88 10.22 -2.57
CA SER A 47 12.24 10.75 -2.32
C SER A 47 12.44 12.03 -3.12
N ALA A 48 12.90 13.08 -2.42
CA ALA A 48 13.34 14.31 -3.06
C ALA A 48 14.84 14.22 -3.34
N LYS A 49 15.24 14.14 -4.62
CA LYS A 49 16.66 14.20 -4.98
C LYS A 49 17.22 15.59 -4.70
N ILE A 50 18.47 15.64 -4.21
CA ILE A 50 19.22 16.88 -4.01
C ILE A 50 19.45 17.56 -5.37
N PRO A 51 19.15 18.87 -5.51
CA PRO A 51 19.36 19.60 -6.76
C PRO A 51 20.86 19.73 -7.08
N GLY A 52 21.27 19.25 -8.25
CA GLY A 52 22.67 19.29 -8.70
C GLY A 52 22.92 18.97 -10.18
N SER A 53 21.87 18.75 -10.98
CA SER A 53 21.93 18.69 -12.44
C SER A 53 20.72 19.43 -12.99
N GLU A 54 20.96 20.36 -13.89
CA GLU A 54 19.98 21.27 -14.46
C GLU A 54 18.80 20.49 -15.06
N ASN A 55 17.59 20.73 -14.54
CA ASN A 55 16.27 20.33 -15.07
C ASN A 55 15.61 19.04 -14.55
N ASP A 56 15.49 18.83 -13.23
CA ASP A 56 14.15 18.54 -12.65
C ASP A 56 14.18 18.34 -11.13
N GLN A 57 13.20 18.93 -10.44
CA GLN A 57 12.76 18.49 -9.11
C GLN A 57 12.03 17.15 -9.27
N ASN A 58 12.79 16.08 -9.54
CA ASN A 58 12.24 14.75 -9.76
C ASN A 58 11.81 14.13 -8.42
N ILE A 59 10.64 14.53 -7.92
CA ILE A 59 9.93 13.78 -6.88
C ILE A 59 9.56 12.43 -7.51
N LYS A 60 10.08 11.36 -6.93
CA LYS A 60 9.85 10.00 -7.44
C LYS A 60 9.28 9.15 -6.32
N ALA A 61 8.21 8.42 -6.63
CA ALA A 61 7.75 7.33 -5.79
C ALA A 61 8.84 6.24 -5.70
N VAL A 62 9.34 6.02 -4.50
CA VAL A 62 10.38 5.01 -4.19
C VAL A 62 9.80 3.76 -3.54
N GLY A 63 8.61 3.85 -2.94
CA GLY A 63 7.99 2.73 -2.27
C GLY A 63 6.53 2.96 -1.91
N LEU A 64 5.99 2.00 -1.15
CA LEU A 64 4.65 2.00 -0.59
C LEU A 64 4.76 1.66 0.90
N VAL A 65 3.93 2.27 1.73
CA VAL A 65 3.75 1.92 3.13
C VAL A 65 2.26 1.82 3.43
N THR A 66 1.90 0.86 4.27
CA THR A 66 0.54 0.61 4.72
C THR A 66 0.42 0.81 6.23
N LEU A 67 -0.81 0.90 6.73
CA LEU A 67 -1.06 0.94 8.18
C LEU A 67 -0.53 -0.32 8.88
N GLU A 68 -0.58 -1.48 8.21
CA GLU A 68 -0.07 -2.74 8.73
C GLU A 68 1.44 -2.65 9.03
N ASP A 69 2.24 -2.21 8.06
CA ASP A 69 3.70 -2.04 8.22
C ASP A 69 4.04 -1.19 9.46
N VAL A 70 3.27 -0.11 9.68
CA VAL A 70 3.48 0.79 10.82
C VAL A 70 3.12 0.10 12.15
N ILE A 71 2.08 -0.74 12.16
CA ILE A 71 1.69 -1.49 13.36
C ILE A 71 2.70 -2.61 13.63
N GLU A 72 3.16 -3.34 12.61
CA GLU A 72 4.19 -4.38 12.72
C GLU A 72 5.46 -3.83 13.39
N GLU A 73 5.91 -2.64 12.99
CA GLU A 73 7.05 -1.95 13.61
C GLU A 73 6.76 -1.47 15.05
N ILE A 74 5.51 -1.30 15.46
CA ILE A 74 5.17 -0.99 16.86
C ILE A 74 5.19 -2.26 17.72
N ILE A 75 4.55 -3.33 17.25
CA ILE A 75 4.39 -4.57 18.02
C ILE A 75 5.58 -5.51 17.90
N GLN A 76 6.52 -5.21 16.99
CA GLN A 76 7.72 -5.99 16.72
C GLN A 76 7.39 -7.45 16.37
N ALA A 77 6.29 -7.63 15.64
CA ALA A 77 5.78 -8.92 15.19
C ALA A 77 5.12 -8.77 13.82
N GLU A 78 5.29 -9.78 12.98
CA GLU A 78 4.66 -9.87 11.66
C GLU A 78 3.14 -10.04 11.83
N ILE A 79 2.37 -9.27 11.07
CA ILE A 79 0.94 -9.48 10.91
C ILE A 79 0.75 -10.36 9.68
N MET A 80 -0.17 -11.32 9.79
CA MET A 80 -0.46 -12.26 8.71
C MET A 80 -1.78 -11.91 8.07
N ASP A 81 -1.75 -11.12 7.00
CA ASP A 81 -2.92 -10.70 6.26
C ASP A 81 -3.57 -11.85 5.47
N GLU A 82 -4.81 -11.59 5.08
CA GLU A 82 -5.65 -12.45 4.26
C GLU A 82 -4.95 -12.81 2.96
N THR A 83 -4.26 -11.85 2.34
CA THR A 83 -3.66 -11.98 0.99
C THR A 83 -2.19 -12.41 0.97
N ASP A 84 -1.57 -12.57 2.14
CA ASP A 84 -0.12 -12.80 2.23
C ASP A 84 0.36 -14.05 1.51
N VAL A 85 1.42 -13.86 0.73
CA VAL A 85 2.16 -14.93 0.04
C VAL A 85 3.36 -15.42 0.87
N TYR A 86 3.87 -14.56 1.74
CA TYR A 86 5.00 -14.85 2.63
C TYR A 86 4.53 -14.86 4.08
N THR A 87 5.23 -15.56 4.95
CA THR A 87 4.94 -15.62 6.40
C THR A 87 5.89 -14.76 7.23
N ASP A 88 6.84 -14.12 6.58
CA ASP A 88 7.88 -13.27 7.16
C ASP A 88 8.53 -12.51 5.99
N ASN A 89 8.35 -11.20 5.98
CA ASN A 89 8.84 -10.30 4.95
C ASN A 89 10.38 -10.19 4.92
N ARG A 90 11.08 -10.52 6.02
CA ARG A 90 12.56 -10.52 6.08
C ARG A 90 13.15 -11.81 5.53
N SER A 91 12.67 -12.97 5.98
CA SER A 91 13.18 -14.26 5.49
C SER A 91 12.58 -14.70 4.15
N LYS A 92 11.52 -14.01 3.69
CA LYS A 92 10.74 -14.36 2.48
C LYS A 92 10.27 -15.81 2.48
N ARG A 93 9.95 -16.33 3.67
CA ARG A 93 9.44 -17.70 3.80
C ARG A 93 8.05 -17.77 3.18
N ARG A 94 7.84 -18.64 2.20
CA ARG A 94 6.55 -18.76 1.50
C ARG A 94 5.48 -19.38 2.39
N ARG A 95 4.27 -18.84 2.31
CA ARG A 95 3.06 -19.41 2.92
C ARG A 95 2.66 -20.69 2.20
N ASN A 96 2.15 -21.67 2.96
CA ASN A 96 1.59 -22.88 2.37
C ASN A 96 0.31 -22.53 1.58
N ALA A 97 0.40 -22.62 0.25
CA ALA A 97 -0.60 -22.16 -0.72
C ALA A 97 -1.99 -22.81 -0.60
N HIS A 98 -2.13 -23.88 0.17
CA HIS A 98 -3.37 -24.65 0.27
C HIS A 98 -4.53 -23.94 1.01
N LYS A 99 -4.27 -22.77 1.62
CA LYS A 99 -5.29 -21.94 2.32
C LYS A 99 -5.77 -20.72 1.53
N LEU A 100 -5.25 -20.47 0.33
CA LEU A 100 -5.45 -19.22 -0.45
C LEU A 100 -6.54 -19.30 -1.53
N ARG A 101 -7.21 -20.44 -1.71
CA ARG A 101 -8.37 -20.53 -2.60
C ARG A 101 -9.58 -19.87 -1.93
N GLN A 102 -9.65 -18.55 -1.99
CA GLN A 102 -10.91 -17.85 -1.81
C GLN A 102 -11.80 -18.19 -3.01
N ASP A 103 -12.92 -18.86 -2.74
CA ASP A 103 -13.88 -19.22 -3.77
C ASP A 103 -14.76 -18.01 -4.08
N PHE A 104 -14.42 -17.29 -5.15
CA PHE A 104 -15.15 -16.10 -5.58
C PHE A 104 -16.43 -16.43 -6.37
N THR A 105 -16.78 -17.71 -6.56
CA THR A 105 -18.01 -18.09 -7.28
C THR A 105 -19.28 -17.58 -6.60
N LEU A 106 -19.22 -17.28 -5.29
CA LEU A 106 -20.29 -16.66 -4.52
C LEU A 106 -20.67 -15.24 -4.99
N PHE A 107 -19.81 -14.56 -5.75
CA PHE A 107 -20.03 -13.20 -6.23
C PHE A 107 -20.45 -13.12 -7.71
N VAL A 108 -20.72 -14.26 -8.35
CA VAL A 108 -21.05 -14.36 -9.79
C VAL A 108 -22.57 -14.50 -10.03
N GLN A 109 -23.42 -13.95 -9.15
CA GLN A 109 -24.88 -13.99 -9.32
C GLN A 109 -25.42 -12.76 -10.06
#